data_AF-A0A959KN47-F1
#
_entry.id   AF-A0A959KN47-F1
#
_cell.length_a   1.000
_cell.length_b   1.000
_cell.length_c   1.000
_cell.angle_alpha   90.00
_cell.angle_beta   90.00
_cell.angle_gamma   90.00
#
_symmetry.space_group_name_H-M   'P 1'
#
loop_
_entity.id
_entity.type
_entity.pdbx_description
1 polymer ?
#
loop_
_entity_poly.entity_id
_entity_poly.type
_entity_poly.pdbx_seq_one_letter_code
_entity_poly.pdbx_strand_id
1 'polypeptide(L)'
;MKIVNTLLLVLAILAGVYFSITSYVIVRSISDAPETWMGGASSEATLLWVASGLLGGGFLALATLLAIFGLIWGRNNRRAAFWLLKVPGLTAFIFALLVLVGLIALMPDWLKVIAYPLGLAIPTLLFWMAGTGYRKLNPRQVVTVKESSS
;
A
#
# COMPACT_ATOMS: atom_id res chain seq x y z
N MET A 1 -16.91 -10.76 -11.92
CA MET A 1 -15.74 -9.83 -11.90
C MET A 1 -15.92 -8.62 -10.98
N LYS A 2 -17.01 -7.84 -11.08
CA LYS A 2 -17.22 -6.63 -10.24
C LYS A 2 -17.17 -6.93 -8.73
N ILE A 3 -17.93 -7.94 -8.29
CA ILE A 3 -17.99 -8.38 -6.88
C ILE A 3 -16.65 -8.89 -6.36
N VAL A 4 -15.90 -9.67 -7.16
CA VAL A 4 -14.59 -10.20 -6.76
C VAL A 4 -13.59 -9.06 -6.51
N ASN A 5 -13.51 -8.06 -7.40
CA ASN A 5 -12.63 -6.90 -7.20
C ASN A 5 -13.03 -6.07 -5.98
N THR A 6 -14.33 -5.95 -5.70
CA THR A 6 -14.83 -5.24 -4.51
C THR A 6 -14.49 -6.00 -3.23
N LEU A 7 -14.67 -7.32 -3.19
CA LEU A 7 -14.31 -8.14 -2.04
C LEU A 7 -12.80 -8.09 -1.78
N LEU A 8 -11.98 -8.22 -2.82
CA LEU A 8 -10.52 -8.08 -2.71
C LEU A 8 -10.13 -6.70 -2.18
N LEU A 9 -10.79 -5.64 -2.64
CA LEU A 9 -10.54 -4.28 -2.15
C LEU A 9 -10.92 -4.13 -0.68
N VAL A 10 -12.05 -4.69 -0.25
CA VAL A 10 -12.46 -4.66 1.17
C VAL A 10 -11.47 -5.42 2.05
N LEU A 11 -11.06 -6.62 1.64
CA LEU A 11 -10.05 -7.40 2.37
C LEU A 11 -8.70 -6.65 2.42
N ALA A 12 -8.30 -6.02 1.32
CA ALA A 12 -7.09 -5.20 1.28
C ALA A 12 -7.19 -3.97 2.21
N ILE A 13 -8.36 -3.34 2.32
CA ILE A 13 -8.57 -2.23 3.25
C ILE A 13 -8.43 -2.73 4.69
N LEU A 14 -9.07 -3.84 5.04
CA LEU A 14 -8.98 -4.43 6.39
C LEU A 14 -7.53 -4.79 6.74
N ALA A 15 -6.81 -5.42 5.81
CA ALA A 15 -5.39 -5.72 5.98
C ALA A 15 -4.55 -4.44 6.11
N GLY A 16 -4.82 -3.43 5.29
CA GLY A 16 -4.16 -2.13 5.34
C GLY A 16 -4.32 -1.45 6.70
N VAL A 17 -5.54 -1.42 7.25
CA VAL A 17 -5.81 -0.90 8.60
C VAL A 17 -5.02 -1.66 9.66
N TYR A 18 -5.07 -2.99 9.62
CA TYR A 18 -4.35 -3.84 10.58
C TYR A 18 -2.84 -3.57 10.55
N PHE A 19 -2.23 -3.53 9.36
CA PHE A 19 -0.79 -3.31 9.22
C PHE A 19 -0.39 -1.86 9.51
N SER A 20 -1.23 -0.86 9.24
CA SER A 20 -0.99 0.52 9.66
C SER A 20 -0.99 0.66 11.19
N ILE A 21 -1.94 0.02 11.89
CA ILE A 21 -1.96 0.00 13.36
C ILE A 21 -0.71 -0.72 13.89
N THR A 22 -0.35 -1.85 13.29
CA THR A 22 0.85 -2.61 13.66
C THR A 22 2.12 -1.77 13.49
N SER A 23 2.23 -1.06 12.37
CA SER A 23 3.35 -0.14 12.09
C SER A 23 3.44 0.95 13.16
N TYR A 24 2.32 1.54 13.56
CA TYR A 24 2.26 2.53 14.63
C TYR A 24 2.73 1.95 15.98
N VAL A 25 2.26 0.76 16.36
CA VAL A 25 2.67 0.08 17.59
C VAL A 25 4.16 -0.21 17.58
N ILE A 26 4.72 -0.67 16.46
CA ILE A 26 6.15 -0.91 16.28
C ILE A 26 6.94 0.39 16.50
N VAL A 27 6.60 1.46 15.77
CA VAL A 27 7.30 2.75 15.89
C VAL A 27 7.24 3.30 17.31
N ARG A 28 6.08 3.22 17.96
CA ARG A 28 5.90 3.63 19.35
C ARG A 28 6.79 2.80 20.28
N SER A 29 6.78 1.48 20.15
CA SER A 29 7.60 0.60 20.98
C SER A 29 9.11 0.84 20.82
N ILE A 30 9.58 1.19 19.62
CA ILE A 30 10.98 1.58 19.38
C ILE A 30 11.28 2.94 20.01
N SER A 31 10.33 3.87 19.94
CA SER A 31 10.51 5.22 20.50
C SER A 31 10.54 5.20 22.03
N ASP A 32 9.77 4.31 22.66
CA ASP A 32 9.71 4.18 24.12
C ASP A 32 10.96 3.49 24.71
N ALA A 33 11.57 2.55 23.98
CA ALA A 33 12.76 1.81 24.44
C ALA A 33 13.68 1.36 23.29
N PRO A 34 14.38 2.29 22.62
CA PRO A 34 15.14 2.00 21.39
C PRO A 34 16.28 1.00 21.61
N GLU A 35 16.93 1.07 22.76
CA GLU A 35 18.04 0.20 23.19
C GLU A 35 17.64 -1.29 23.23
N THR A 36 16.35 -1.57 23.50
CA THR A 36 15.83 -2.93 23.73
C THR A 36 15.32 -3.61 22.46
N TRP A 37 15.04 -2.83 21.43
CA TRP A 37 14.49 -3.34 20.18
C TRP A 37 15.58 -4.08 19.40
N MET A 38 15.39 -5.40 19.22
CA MET A 38 16.40 -6.35 18.70
C MET A 38 17.67 -6.53 19.56
N GLY A 39 17.62 -6.20 20.85
CA GLY A 39 18.69 -6.53 21.81
C GLY A 39 20.05 -5.92 21.48
N GLY A 40 20.09 -4.77 20.80
CA GLY A 40 21.35 -4.13 20.39
C GLY A 40 22.02 -4.75 19.16
N ALA A 41 21.29 -5.48 18.30
CA ALA A 41 21.85 -6.08 17.09
C ALA A 41 22.60 -5.07 16.20
N SER A 42 22.02 -3.89 15.95
CA SER A 42 22.72 -2.71 15.44
C SER A 42 21.82 -1.45 15.46
N SER A 43 22.45 -0.27 15.40
CA SER A 43 21.73 1.01 15.28
C SER A 43 21.01 1.14 13.94
N GLU A 44 21.62 0.59 12.89
CA GLU A 44 21.16 0.60 11.51
C GLU A 44 19.88 -0.20 11.35
N ALA A 45 19.80 -1.36 12.01
CA ALA A 45 18.61 -2.20 11.96
C ALA A 45 17.43 -1.55 12.70
N THR A 46 17.69 -0.90 13.84
CA THR A 46 16.68 -0.14 14.59
C THR A 46 16.15 1.03 13.77
N LEU A 47 17.05 1.80 13.14
CA LEU A 47 16.69 2.88 12.22
C LEU A 47 15.88 2.39 11.02
N LEU A 48 16.24 1.23 10.45
CA LEU A 48 15.49 0.62 9.37
C LEU A 48 14.05 0.30 9.78
N TRP A 49 13.83 -0.23 10.97
CA TRP A 49 12.48 -0.52 11.48
C TRP A 49 11.65 0.74 11.71
N VAL A 50 12.26 1.79 12.28
CA VAL A 50 11.60 3.10 12.44
C VAL A 50 11.24 3.68 11.07
N ALA A 51 12.17 3.68 10.12
CA ALA A 51 11.94 4.16 8.76
C ALA A 51 10.85 3.34 8.05
N SER A 52 10.84 2.03 8.23
CA SER A 52 9.85 1.12 7.65
C SER A 52 8.45 1.34 8.24
N GLY A 53 8.36 1.59 9.54
CA GLY A 53 7.10 1.91 10.21
C GLY A 53 6.55 3.29 9.81
N LEU A 54 7.40 4.31 9.76
CA LEU A 54 7.01 5.67 9.39
C LEU A 54 6.69 5.81 7.90
N LEU A 55 7.63 5.39 7.04
CA LEU A 55 7.47 5.52 5.59
C LEU A 55 6.56 4.42 5.06
N GLY A 56 6.88 3.15 5.29
CA GLY A 56 6.06 2.03 4.81
C GLY A 56 4.66 2.04 5.40
N GLY A 57 4.56 2.07 6.73
CA GLY A 57 3.27 2.10 7.45
C GLY A 57 2.46 3.38 7.21
N GLY A 58 3.12 4.54 7.14
CA GLY A 58 2.47 5.83 6.84
C GLY A 58 1.91 5.91 5.41
N PHE A 59 2.69 5.50 4.41
CA PHE A 59 2.19 5.41 3.03
C PHE A 59 1.07 4.39 2.88
N LEU A 60 1.16 3.25 3.58
CA LEU A 60 0.06 2.28 3.62
C LEU A 60 -1.20 2.89 4.25
N ALA A 61 -1.09 3.65 5.33
CA ALA A 61 -2.23 4.29 5.98
C ALA A 61 -2.91 5.29 5.03
N LEU A 62 -2.12 6.12 4.35
CA LEU A 62 -2.63 7.04 3.34
C LEU A 62 -3.28 6.30 2.17
N ALA A 63 -2.64 5.27 1.63
CA ALA A 63 -3.19 4.46 0.55
C ALA A 63 -4.49 3.76 0.96
N THR A 64 -4.58 3.29 2.21
CA THR A 64 -5.77 2.67 2.77
C THR A 64 -6.92 3.67 2.90
N LEU A 65 -6.64 4.89 3.39
CA LEU A 65 -7.63 5.96 3.45
C LEU A 65 -8.16 6.32 2.05
N LEU A 66 -7.27 6.47 1.08
CA LEU A 66 -7.64 6.72 -0.31
C LEU A 66 -8.40 5.53 -0.91
N ALA A 67 -8.07 4.30 -0.51
CA ALA A 67 -8.79 3.11 -0.95
C ALA A 67 -10.23 3.04 -0.42
N ILE A 68 -10.50 3.53 0.80
CA ILE A 68 -11.87 3.69 1.32
C ILE A 68 -12.68 4.63 0.42
N PHE A 69 -12.11 5.79 0.08
CA PHE A 69 -12.75 6.71 -0.87
C PHE A 69 -12.87 6.10 -2.28
N GLY A 70 -11.89 5.31 -2.70
CA GLY A 70 -11.89 4.56 -3.95
C GLY A 70 -12.95 3.47 -4.02
N LEU A 71 -13.30 2.86 -2.88
CA LEU A 71 -14.40 1.91 -2.77
C LEU A 71 -15.75 2.59 -3.03
N ILE A 72 -15.93 3.81 -2.50
CA ILE A 72 -17.17 4.59 -2.63
C ILE A 72 -17.31 5.16 -4.06
N TRP A 73 -16.28 5.82 -4.59
CA TRP A 73 -16.38 6.57 -5.86
C TRP A 73 -15.72 5.90 -7.06
N GLY A 74 -14.74 5.02 -6.85
CA GLY A 74 -13.95 4.40 -7.92
C GLY A 74 -14.73 3.42 -8.79
N ARG A 75 -15.81 2.82 -8.25
CA ARG A 75 -16.60 1.84 -8.99
C ARG A 75 -17.27 2.41 -10.24
N ASN A 76 -17.74 3.66 -10.16
CA ASN A 76 -18.50 4.32 -11.23
C ASN A 76 -17.67 5.39 -11.97
N ASN A 77 -16.52 5.79 -11.42
CA ASN A 77 -15.70 6.84 -11.99
C ASN A 77 -14.26 6.35 -12.25
N ARG A 78 -13.91 6.25 -13.54
CA ARG A 78 -12.56 5.86 -14.01
C ARG A 78 -11.46 6.75 -13.45
N ARG A 79 -11.68 8.07 -13.33
CA ARG A 79 -10.69 9.02 -12.79
C ARG A 79 -10.51 8.81 -11.30
N ALA A 80 -11.60 8.60 -10.55
CA ALA A 80 -11.53 8.26 -9.14
C ALA A 80 -10.77 6.94 -8.90
N ALA A 81 -11.05 5.89 -9.68
CA ALA A 81 -10.29 4.63 -9.60
C ALA A 81 -8.79 4.79 -9.91
N PHE A 82 -8.42 5.76 -10.75
CA PHE A 82 -7.02 6.05 -11.03
C PHE A 82 -6.33 6.74 -9.85
N TRP A 83 -6.91 7.85 -9.37
CA TRP A 83 -6.30 8.71 -8.36
C TRP A 83 -6.39 8.16 -6.94
N LEU A 84 -7.44 7.39 -6.62
CA LEU A 84 -7.69 6.90 -5.26
C LEU A 84 -7.17 5.47 -5.02
N LEU A 85 -7.02 4.66 -6.07
CA LEU A 85 -6.61 3.26 -5.95
C LEU A 85 -5.30 2.98 -6.69
N LYS A 86 -5.25 3.29 -7.99
CA LYS A 86 -4.11 2.88 -8.82
C LYS A 86 -2.81 3.59 -8.45
N VAL A 87 -2.82 4.92 -8.41
CA VAL A 87 -1.61 5.72 -8.12
C VAL A 87 -1.15 5.52 -6.67
N PRO A 88 -2.03 5.63 -5.66
CA PRO A 88 -1.63 5.40 -4.26
C PRO A 88 -1.18 3.96 -4.01
N GLY A 89 -1.88 2.97 -4.58
CA GLY A 89 -1.50 1.56 -4.45
C GLY A 89 -0.12 1.28 -5.04
N LEU A 90 0.18 1.79 -6.24
CA LEU A 90 1.48 1.59 -6.88
C LEU A 90 2.62 2.28 -6.12
N THR A 91 2.40 3.51 -5.68
CA THR A 91 3.42 4.28 -4.95
C THR A 91 3.74 3.61 -3.62
N ALA A 92 2.72 3.24 -2.84
CA ALA A 92 2.90 2.53 -1.58
C ALA A 92 3.54 1.14 -1.78
N PHE A 93 3.22 0.44 -2.88
CA PHE A 93 3.86 -0.83 -3.23
C PHE A 93 5.36 -0.68 -3.51
N ILE A 94 5.76 0.37 -4.25
CA ILE A 94 7.18 0.67 -4.50
C ILE A 94 7.90 0.91 -3.17
N PHE A 95 7.32 1.69 -2.25
CA PHE A 95 7.91 1.90 -0.93
C PHE A 95 8.02 0.60 -0.11
N ALA A 96 7.00 -0.26 -0.15
CA ALA A 96 7.06 -1.56 0.52
C ALA A 96 8.19 -2.45 -0.04
N LEU A 97 8.44 -2.40 -1.35
CA LEU A 97 9.58 -3.08 -1.97
C LEU A 97 10.93 -2.50 -1.55
N LEU A 98 11.05 -1.16 -1.45
CA LEU A 98 12.28 -0.53 -0.96
C LEU A 98 12.59 -0.95 0.49
N VAL A 99 11.56 -1.01 1.34
CA VAL A 99 11.66 -1.53 2.71
C VAL A 99 12.10 -3.00 2.71
N LEU A 100 11.51 -3.84 1.87
CA LEU A 100 11.89 -5.25 1.73
C LEU A 100 13.35 -5.41 1.32
N VAL A 101 13.81 -4.63 0.33
CA VAL A 101 15.21 -4.65 -0.12
C VAL A 101 16.15 -4.21 1.01
N GLY A 102 15.79 -3.14 1.74
CA GLY A 102 16.55 -2.70 2.91
C GLY A 102 16.66 -3.78 3.99
N LEU A 103 15.56 -4.51 4.25
CA LEU A 103 15.54 -5.62 5.20
C LEU A 103 16.44 -6.78 4.77
N ILE A 104 16.36 -7.19 3.49
CA ILE A 104 17.20 -8.27 2.97
C ILE A 104 18.69 -7.87 3.00
N ALA A 105 19.01 -6.62 2.70
CA ALA A 105 20.39 -6.13 2.65
C ALA A 105 21.04 -5.97 4.04
N LEU A 106 20.24 -5.63 5.06
CA LEU A 106 20.77 -5.20 6.37
C LEU A 106 20.48 -6.18 7.51
N MET A 107 19.61 -7.17 7.33
CA MET A 107 19.28 -8.14 8.38
C MET A 107 19.67 -9.58 8.00
N PRO A 108 20.61 -10.22 8.73
CA PRO A 108 21.01 -11.62 8.48
C PRO A 108 19.85 -12.61 8.61
N ASP A 109 18.91 -12.32 9.51
CA ASP A 109 17.72 -13.13 9.81
C ASP A 109 16.43 -12.58 9.16
N TRP A 110 16.55 -11.93 7.99
CA TRP A 110 15.42 -11.29 7.29
C TRP A 110 14.20 -12.20 7.09
N LEU A 111 14.41 -13.51 6.97
CA LEU A 111 13.33 -14.51 6.86
C LEU A 111 12.40 -14.53 8.08
N LYS A 112 12.91 -14.24 9.29
CA LYS A 112 12.10 -14.18 10.51
C LYS A 112 11.18 -12.97 10.54
N VAL A 113 11.50 -11.94 9.75
CA VAL A 113 10.83 -10.64 9.77
C VAL A 113 10.16 -10.26 8.45
N ILE A 114 10.30 -11.08 7.40
CA ILE A 114 9.74 -10.83 6.06
C ILE A 114 8.21 -10.73 6.03
N ALA A 115 7.51 -11.30 7.03
CA ALA A 115 6.06 -11.17 7.14
C ALA A 115 5.61 -9.70 7.22
N TYR A 116 6.41 -8.82 7.84
CA TYR A 116 6.11 -7.41 7.96
C TYR A 116 6.12 -6.65 6.62
N PRO A 117 7.21 -6.62 5.82
CA PRO A 117 7.20 -5.97 4.51
C PRO A 117 6.21 -6.59 3.53
N LEU A 118 5.95 -7.90 3.62
CA LEU A 118 4.88 -8.54 2.84
C LEU A 118 3.49 -8.02 3.25
N GLY A 119 3.28 -7.81 4.55
CA GLY A 119 2.09 -7.17 5.11
C GLY A 119 1.87 -5.74 4.61
N LEU A 120 2.94 -5.02 4.26
CA LEU A 120 2.86 -3.70 3.62
C LEU A 120 2.62 -3.81 2.10
N ALA A 121 3.26 -4.77 1.44
CA ALA A 121 3.23 -4.92 -0.01
C ALA A 121 1.91 -5.51 -0.54
N ILE A 122 1.33 -6.49 0.16
CA ILE A 122 0.13 -7.20 -0.33
C ILE A 122 -1.08 -6.26 -0.43
N PRO A 123 -1.46 -5.48 0.61
CA PRO A 123 -2.61 -4.58 0.52
C PRO A 123 -2.43 -3.51 -0.58
N THR A 124 -1.22 -2.97 -0.72
CA THR A 124 -0.90 -1.91 -1.69
C THR A 124 -0.96 -2.43 -3.13
N LEU A 125 -0.47 -3.66 -3.37
CA LEU A 125 -0.63 -4.35 -4.64
C LEU A 125 -2.11 -4.58 -4.98
N LEU A 126 -2.91 -5.00 -4.00
CA LEU A 126 -4.35 -5.23 -4.18
C LEU A 126 -5.09 -3.92 -4.50
N PHE A 127 -4.72 -2.78 -3.89
CA PHE A 127 -5.26 -1.47 -4.26
C PHE A 127 -4.98 -1.14 -5.73
N TRP A 128 -3.74 -1.35 -6.18
CA TRP A 128 -3.36 -1.12 -7.58
C TRP A 128 -4.12 -2.02 -8.56
N MET A 129 -4.27 -3.31 -8.22
CA MET A 129 -5.04 -4.27 -9.01
C MET A 129 -6.52 -3.89 -9.08
N ALA A 130 -7.13 -3.52 -7.95
CA ALA A 130 -8.52 -3.06 -7.87
C ALA A 130 -8.74 -1.80 -8.73
N GLY A 131 -7.84 -0.82 -8.63
CA GLY A 131 -7.86 0.38 -9.48
C GLY A 131 -7.77 0.05 -10.98
N THR A 132 -6.91 -0.90 -11.36
CA THR A 132 -6.83 -1.38 -12.74
C THR A 132 -8.12 -2.09 -13.18
N GLY A 133 -8.72 -2.90 -12.31
CA GLY A 133 -10.00 -3.56 -12.53
C GLY A 133 -11.15 -2.57 -12.76
N TYR A 134 -11.32 -1.59 -11.86
CA TYR A 134 -12.37 -0.57 -11.98
C TYR A 134 -12.20 0.33 -13.21
N ARG A 135 -10.95 0.57 -13.65
CA ARG A 135 -10.69 1.29 -14.91
C ARG A 135 -11.03 0.48 -16.15
N LYS A 136 -10.80 -0.84 -16.15
CA LYS A 136 -11.18 -1.72 -17.26
C LYS A 136 -12.70 -1.81 -17.40
N LEU A 137 -13.42 -1.74 -16.28
CA LEU A 137 -14.89 -1.74 -16.25
C LEU A 137 -15.51 -0.42 -16.73
N ASN A 138 -14.75 0.68 -16.71
CA ASN A 138 -15.18 2.01 -17.15
C ASN A 138 -14.23 2.53 -18.28
N PRO A 139 -14.36 2.02 -19.52
CA PRO A 139 -13.52 2.44 -20.63
C PRO A 139 -13.69 3.94 -20.95
N ARG A 140 -12.65 4.55 -21.53
CA ARG A 140 -12.69 5.96 -21.92
C ARG A 140 -13.64 6.02 -23.11
N GLN A 141 -14.69 6.82 -23.05
CA GLN A 141 -15.46 7.13 -24.25
C GLN A 141 -14.50 7.89 -25.19
N VAL A 142 -14.15 7.26 -26.31
CA VAL A 142 -13.42 7.93 -27.38
C VAL A 142 -14.46 8.79 -28.07
N VAL A 143 -14.37 10.11 -27.89
CA VAL A 143 -15.19 11.05 -28.64
C VAL A 143 -14.65 11.02 -30.06
N THR A 144 -15.29 10.25 -30.94
CA THR A 144 -15.07 10.37 -32.38
C THR A 144 -15.64 11.72 -32.79
N VAL A 145 -14.77 12.71 -32.92
CA VAL A 145 -15.11 13.95 -33.62
C VAL A 145 -15.32 13.54 -35.07
N LYS A 146 -16.58 13.40 -35.49
CA LYS A 146 -16.89 13.39 -36.92
C LYS A 146 -16.55 14.78 -37.43
N GLU A 147 -15.45 14.90 -38.16
CA GLU A 147 -15.19 16.07 -39.00
C GLU A 147 -16.34 16.14 -40.01
N SER A 148 -17.30 17.02 -39.76
CA SER A 148 -18.24 17.48 -40.77
C SER A 148 -17.52 18.50 -41.63
N SER A 149 -16.66 18.04 -42.53
CA SER A 149 -16.20 18.85 -43.65
C SER A 149 -17.30 18.82 -44.72
N SER A 150 -18.15 19.83 -44.67
CA SER A 150 -19.04 20.26 -45.76
C SER A 150 -18.26 20.98 -46.85
#